data_AF-A0A382RSZ8-F1
#
_entry.id   AF-A0A382RSZ8-F1
#
_cell.length_a   1.000
_cell.length_b   1.000
_cell.length_c   1.000
_cell.angle_alpha   90.00
_cell.angle_beta   90.00
_cell.angle_gamma   90.00
#
_symmetry.space_group_name_H-M   'P 1'
#
loop_
_entity.id
_entity.type
_entity.pdbx_description
1 polymer ?
#
loop_
_entity_poly.entity_id
_entity_poly.type
_entity_poly.pdbx_seq_one_letter_code
_entity_poly.pdbx_strand_id
1 'polypeptide(L)'
;VVQSGSVSELVGPSPPSLFVGRYGYPDVRAGPSAAWVPDDSNATPLASGDPADLFGRPLEEVAARHANLITGGSVMPVGSTASPDAMLETTQEIAMAEKSVDVELDFAKPIIVGVNPTFDSMSTPLGPSGEVLRAEVVGHTSIPRKVDSVANENDLLAADAMGELTEASIGEAQISRLLSSGLLGREGSRKLVPTRWGITATDDMLGKRLWDRVRDHPSLDKVLVYEATYLDNVFHIILTPGLWAFHMLEAWTRGS
;
A
#
# COMPACT_ATOMS: atom_id res chain seq x y z
N VAL A 1 -28.84 -1.87 2.05
CA VAL A 1 -28.79 -1.62 3.51
C VAL A 1 -27.91 -2.71 4.10
N VAL A 2 -26.63 -2.42 4.30
CA VAL A 2 -25.71 -3.37 4.97
C VAL A 2 -26.09 -3.33 6.44
N GLN A 3 -26.45 -4.47 7.05
CA GLN A 3 -26.73 -4.52 8.48
C GLN A 3 -25.44 -4.19 9.24
N SER A 4 -25.52 -3.24 10.17
CA SER A 4 -24.41 -2.94 11.08
C SER A 4 -24.16 -4.13 12.01
N GLY A 5 -22.99 -4.73 11.92
CA GLY A 5 -22.53 -5.84 12.76
C GLY A 5 -21.42 -5.39 13.73
N SER A 6 -21.13 -6.21 14.74
CA SER A 6 -19.96 -6.05 15.61
C SER A 6 -19.05 -7.26 15.47
N VAL A 7 -17.76 -7.04 15.18
CA VAL A 7 -16.76 -8.08 14.98
C VAL A 7 -15.71 -7.97 16.10
N SER A 8 -15.59 -9.00 16.94
CA SER A 8 -14.54 -9.09 17.98
C SER A 8 -13.32 -9.89 17.52
N GLU A 9 -13.53 -10.81 16.58
CA GLU A 9 -12.52 -11.68 15.98
C GLU A 9 -12.80 -11.72 14.48
N LEU A 10 -11.74 -11.64 13.67
CA LEU A 10 -11.84 -11.68 12.22
C LEU A 10 -10.84 -12.68 11.68
N VAL A 11 -11.35 -13.66 10.94
CA VAL A 11 -10.55 -14.55 10.09
C VAL A 11 -10.89 -14.22 8.65
N GLY A 12 -9.88 -13.88 7.86
CA GLY A 12 -10.11 -13.59 6.45
C GLY A 12 -8.83 -13.26 5.69
N PRO A 13 -8.94 -13.15 4.36
CA PRO A 13 -7.80 -12.83 3.52
C PRO A 13 -7.35 -11.39 3.79
N SER A 14 -6.12 -11.26 4.25
CA SER A 14 -5.37 -10.00 4.28
C SER A 14 -4.73 -9.80 2.92
N PRO A 15 -5.12 -8.78 2.13
CA PRO A 15 -4.30 -8.35 1.02
C PRO A 15 -2.88 -8.03 1.50
N PRO A 16 -1.86 -8.12 0.62
CA PRO A 16 -0.49 -7.76 0.95
C PRO A 16 -0.38 -6.24 1.04
N SER A 17 -1.01 -5.69 2.06
CA SER A 17 -1.17 -4.28 2.37
C SER A 17 -1.09 -4.11 3.87
N LEU A 18 -0.54 -3.00 4.30
CA LEU A 18 -0.41 -2.64 5.70
C LEU A 18 -0.66 -1.16 5.87
N PHE A 19 -1.01 -0.76 7.08
CA PHE A 19 -1.20 0.63 7.42
C PHE A 19 -0.22 1.05 8.51
N VAL A 20 0.58 2.09 8.24
CA VAL A 20 1.35 2.83 9.25
C VAL A 20 0.81 4.26 9.30
N GLY A 21 0.25 4.62 10.44
CA GLY A 21 -0.31 5.94 10.70
C GLY A 21 0.76 7.03 10.80
N ARG A 22 0.40 8.25 10.39
CA ARG A 22 1.26 9.45 10.52
C ARG A 22 1.09 10.21 11.85
N TYR A 23 -0.02 9.98 12.53
CA TYR A 23 -0.34 10.67 13.78
C TYR A 23 0.36 9.98 14.95
N GLY A 24 0.91 10.75 15.88
CA GLY A 24 1.61 10.23 17.06
C GLY A 24 3.12 10.06 16.90
N TYR A 25 3.70 10.34 15.72
CA TYR A 25 5.13 10.19 15.47
C TYR A 25 5.99 10.80 16.60
N PRO A 26 6.96 10.06 17.19
CA PRO A 26 7.53 8.79 16.71
C PRO A 26 6.78 7.51 17.11
N ASP A 27 5.67 7.59 17.84
CA ASP A 27 4.85 6.44 18.22
C ASP A 27 3.67 6.33 17.24
N VAL A 28 3.79 5.40 16.30
CA VAL A 28 2.86 5.26 15.18
C VAL A 28 1.95 4.06 15.38
N ARG A 29 0.70 4.19 14.92
CA ARG A 29 -0.20 3.05 14.84
C ARG A 29 0.16 2.22 13.61
N ALA A 30 0.52 0.96 13.80
CA ALA A 30 0.86 0.04 12.71
C ALA A 30 0.15 -1.30 12.90
N GLY A 31 -0.20 -1.95 11.78
CA GLY A 31 -0.76 -3.30 11.80
C GLY A 31 -1.30 -3.75 10.45
N PRO A 32 -1.76 -5.01 10.39
CA PRO A 32 -2.30 -5.63 9.18
C PRO A 32 -3.75 -5.21 8.92
N SER A 33 -4.20 -5.41 7.68
CA SER A 33 -5.57 -5.15 7.26
C SER A 33 -6.17 -6.41 6.64
N ALA A 34 -7.27 -6.92 7.20
CA ALA A 34 -7.96 -8.09 6.69
C ALA A 34 -9.29 -7.69 6.03
N ALA A 35 -9.62 -8.37 4.93
CA ALA A 35 -10.89 -8.14 4.25
C ALA A 35 -12.03 -8.74 5.07
N TRP A 36 -13.05 -7.91 5.33
CA TRP A 36 -14.32 -8.38 5.84
C TRP A 36 -15.21 -8.76 4.66
N VAL A 37 -15.39 -10.06 4.47
CA VAL A 37 -16.25 -10.63 3.44
C VAL A 37 -17.44 -11.26 4.14
N PRO A 38 -18.65 -10.70 4.05
CA PRO A 38 -19.86 -11.38 4.54
C PRO A 38 -20.01 -12.74 3.85
N ASP A 39 -20.42 -13.77 4.60
CA ASP A 39 -20.58 -15.16 4.11
C ASP A 39 -21.44 -15.29 2.83
N ASP A 40 -22.36 -14.34 2.59
CA ASP A 40 -23.25 -14.31 1.43
C ASP A 40 -22.74 -13.46 0.24
N SER A 41 -21.52 -12.91 0.31
CA SER A 41 -21.00 -12.04 -0.74
C SER A 41 -20.13 -12.81 -1.74
N ASN A 42 -20.49 -12.74 -3.04
CA ASN A 42 -19.63 -13.18 -4.15
C ASN A 42 -18.40 -12.25 -4.35
N ALA A 43 -18.01 -11.50 -3.32
CA ALA A 43 -16.89 -10.58 -3.38
C ALA A 43 -15.61 -11.41 -3.50
N THR A 44 -14.96 -11.34 -4.66
CA THR A 44 -13.70 -12.03 -4.89
C THR A 44 -12.65 -11.38 -3.98
N PRO A 45 -11.97 -12.15 -3.11
CA PRO A 45 -10.85 -11.62 -2.36
C PRO A 45 -9.84 -10.97 -3.31
N LEU A 46 -9.25 -9.86 -2.87
CA LEU A 46 -8.17 -9.24 -3.64
C LEU A 46 -7.07 -10.28 -3.84
N ALA A 47 -6.65 -10.53 -5.07
CA ALA A 47 -5.55 -11.45 -5.31
C ALA A 47 -4.19 -10.80 -5.01
N SER A 48 -4.12 -9.47 -5.13
CA SER A 48 -2.90 -8.66 -5.05
C SER A 48 -3.16 -7.33 -4.33
N GLY A 49 -2.09 -6.79 -3.75
CA GLY A 49 -2.05 -5.48 -3.09
C GLY A 49 -1.75 -4.33 -4.05
N ASP A 50 -1.59 -4.58 -5.35
CA ASP A 50 -1.24 -3.57 -6.34
C ASP A 50 -2.45 -2.66 -6.64
N PRO A 51 -2.30 -1.33 -6.56
CA PRO A 51 -3.31 -0.40 -7.06
C PRO A 51 -3.54 -0.50 -8.58
N ALA A 52 -2.55 -0.94 -9.37
CA ALA A 52 -2.66 -1.07 -10.82
C ALA A 52 -3.77 -2.05 -11.25
N ASP A 53 -4.05 -3.08 -10.44
CA ASP A 53 -5.11 -4.06 -10.68
C ASP A 53 -6.53 -3.45 -10.70
N LEU A 54 -6.68 -2.22 -10.19
CA LEU A 54 -7.93 -1.47 -10.19
C LEU A 54 -8.15 -0.66 -11.48
N PHE A 55 -7.13 -0.51 -12.31
CA PHE A 55 -7.27 0.26 -13.53
C PHE A 55 -8.34 -0.38 -14.44
N GLY A 56 -9.26 0.45 -14.93
CA GLY A 56 -10.42 0.01 -15.72
C GLY A 56 -11.61 -0.54 -14.92
N ARG A 57 -11.50 -0.70 -13.59
CA ARG A 57 -12.63 -1.05 -12.71
C ARG A 57 -13.53 0.17 -12.44
N PRO A 58 -14.84 -0.03 -12.20
CA PRO A 58 -15.75 1.05 -11.83
C PRO A 58 -15.42 1.64 -10.45
N LEU A 59 -15.78 2.90 -10.21
CA LEU A 59 -15.47 3.64 -8.97
C LEU A 59 -15.98 2.91 -7.73
N GLU A 60 -17.15 2.29 -7.82
CA GLU A 60 -17.79 1.55 -6.75
C GLU A 60 -16.94 0.34 -6.31
N GLU A 61 -16.30 -0.35 -7.26
CA GLU A 61 -15.42 -1.48 -6.96
C GLU A 61 -14.12 -1.01 -6.31
N VAL A 62 -13.57 0.12 -6.79
CA VAL A 62 -12.39 0.77 -6.21
C VAL A 62 -12.64 1.25 -4.77
N ALA A 63 -13.81 1.84 -4.52
CA ALA A 63 -14.21 2.31 -3.20
C ALA A 63 -14.49 1.12 -2.26
N ALA A 64 -15.21 0.10 -2.74
CA ALA A 64 -15.52 -1.10 -1.97
C ALA A 64 -14.26 -1.84 -1.52
N ARG A 65 -13.20 -1.86 -2.35
CA ARG A 65 -11.90 -2.45 -2.01
C ARG A 65 -11.39 -1.95 -0.66
N HIS A 66 -11.41 -0.64 -0.44
CA HIS A 66 -10.81 -0.04 0.75
C HIS A 66 -11.80 0.05 1.92
N ALA A 67 -13.08 0.24 1.62
CA ALA A 67 -14.15 0.32 2.63
C ALA A 67 -14.35 -1.00 3.40
N ASN A 68 -14.09 -2.14 2.75
CA ASN A 68 -14.30 -3.46 3.34
C ASN A 68 -13.05 -4.00 4.09
N LEU A 69 -11.96 -3.24 4.13
CA LEU A 69 -10.77 -3.63 4.89
C LEU A 69 -10.91 -3.18 6.33
N ILE A 70 -10.85 -4.14 7.25
CA ILE A 70 -10.74 -3.85 8.67
C ILE A 70 -9.26 -3.76 9.00
N THR A 71 -8.82 -2.58 9.41
CA THR A 71 -7.42 -2.33 9.75
C THR A 71 -7.20 -2.50 11.24
N GLY A 72 -6.43 -3.53 11.55
CA GLY A 72 -5.88 -3.75 12.88
C GLY A 72 -4.67 -2.86 13.12
N GLY A 73 -4.45 -2.44 14.37
CA GLY A 73 -3.13 -1.90 14.70
C GLY A 73 -2.95 -1.57 16.17
N SER A 74 -1.70 -1.64 16.61
CA SER A 74 -1.22 -1.21 17.91
C SER A 74 -0.32 0.02 17.75
N VAL A 75 -0.17 0.80 18.82
CA VAL A 75 0.78 1.92 18.84
C VAL A 75 2.16 1.38 19.19
N MET A 76 3.15 1.67 18.35
CA MET A 76 4.53 1.25 18.56
C MET A 76 5.52 2.33 18.12
N PRO A 77 6.69 2.46 18.78
CA PRO A 77 7.76 3.33 18.33
C PRO A 77 8.24 2.95 16.93
N VAL A 78 8.58 3.93 16.09
CA VAL A 78 9.11 3.65 14.74
C VAL A 78 10.40 2.81 14.75
N GLY A 79 11.14 2.81 15.86
CA GLY A 79 12.36 2.03 16.04
C GLY A 79 12.15 0.56 16.38
N SER A 80 10.90 0.10 16.60
CA SER A 80 10.61 -1.29 16.99
C SER A 80 11.07 -2.33 15.97
N THR A 81 11.39 -1.94 14.74
CA THR A 81 11.91 -2.82 13.69
C THR A 81 13.23 -3.53 14.04
N ALA A 82 14.00 -3.02 15.00
CA ALA A 82 15.21 -3.68 15.51
C ALA A 82 14.92 -4.87 16.43
N SER A 83 13.72 -4.94 17.01
CA SER A 83 13.26 -6.01 17.90
C SER A 83 11.74 -6.09 17.79
N PRO A 84 11.22 -6.62 16.66
CA PRO A 84 9.80 -6.62 16.39
C PRO A 84 9.06 -7.50 17.40
N ASP A 85 7.87 -7.09 17.80
CA ASP A 85 6.95 -7.94 18.53
C ASP A 85 6.17 -8.83 17.55
N ALA A 86 5.40 -9.79 18.06
CA ALA A 86 4.61 -10.69 17.23
C ALA A 86 3.66 -9.97 16.26
N MET A 87 3.13 -8.80 16.66
CA MET A 87 2.26 -7.99 15.81
C MET A 87 3.02 -7.43 14.61
N LEU A 88 4.22 -6.87 14.86
CA LEU A 88 5.07 -6.32 13.82
C LEU A 88 5.65 -7.41 12.92
N GLU A 89 6.03 -8.57 13.47
CA GLU A 89 6.47 -9.73 12.70
C GLU A 89 5.39 -10.19 11.72
N THR A 90 4.16 -10.40 12.19
CA THR A 90 3.00 -10.72 11.33
C THR A 90 2.76 -9.64 10.27
N THR A 91 2.86 -8.37 10.64
CA THR A 91 2.69 -7.24 9.71
C THR A 91 3.77 -7.23 8.62
N GLN A 92 5.02 -7.53 9.00
CA GLN A 92 6.17 -7.61 8.08
C GLN A 92 6.04 -8.82 7.14
N GLU A 93 5.57 -9.96 7.63
CA GLU A 93 5.30 -11.14 6.82
C GLU A 93 4.26 -10.83 5.72
N ILE A 94 3.14 -10.21 6.08
CA ILE A 94 2.10 -9.77 5.13
C ILE A 94 2.66 -8.74 4.13
N ALA A 95 3.55 -7.84 4.57
CA ALA A 95 4.19 -6.87 3.70
C ALA A 95 5.07 -7.52 2.63
N MET A 96 5.75 -8.62 2.98
CA MET A 96 6.61 -9.38 2.08
C MET A 96 5.83 -10.25 1.10
N ALA A 97 4.60 -10.62 1.42
CA ALA A 97 3.77 -11.49 0.61
C ALA A 97 3.54 -10.93 -0.81
N GLU A 98 3.57 -11.81 -1.80
CA GLU A 98 3.19 -11.52 -3.18
C GLU A 98 1.66 -11.45 -3.35
N LYS A 99 0.94 -12.28 -2.60
CA LYS A 99 -0.51 -12.49 -2.69
C LYS A 99 -1.14 -12.38 -1.32
N SER A 100 -2.46 -12.29 -1.29
CA SER A 100 -3.22 -12.29 -0.05
C SER A 100 -2.95 -13.55 0.77
N VAL A 101 -2.88 -13.37 2.09
CA VAL A 101 -2.68 -14.43 3.08
C VAL A 101 -3.83 -14.40 4.07
N ASP A 102 -4.26 -15.56 4.55
CA ASP A 102 -5.30 -15.59 5.58
C ASP A 102 -4.70 -15.14 6.90
N VAL A 103 -5.43 -14.28 7.62
CA VAL A 103 -4.99 -13.71 8.89
C VAL A 103 -6.12 -13.80 9.90
N GLU A 104 -5.76 -14.13 11.14
CA GLU A 104 -6.63 -14.10 12.30
C GLU A 104 -6.30 -12.85 13.13
N LEU A 105 -7.32 -12.03 13.41
CA LEU A 105 -7.20 -10.79 14.18
C LEU A 105 -8.15 -10.80 15.39
N ASP A 106 -7.58 -10.67 16.58
CA ASP A 106 -8.30 -10.50 17.83
C ASP A 106 -8.36 -9.02 18.23
N PHE A 107 -9.55 -8.42 18.26
CA PHE A 107 -9.70 -7.01 18.61
C PHE A 107 -9.89 -6.79 20.11
N ALA A 108 -9.27 -5.75 20.66
CA ALA A 108 -9.44 -5.36 22.06
C ALA A 108 -10.88 -4.94 22.39
N LYS A 109 -11.59 -4.41 21.39
CA LYS A 109 -13.00 -4.03 21.47
C LYS A 109 -13.70 -4.40 20.15
N PRO A 110 -14.98 -4.79 20.18
CA PRO A 110 -15.72 -5.09 18.97
C PRO A 110 -15.73 -3.91 17.99
N ILE A 111 -15.44 -4.19 16.72
CA ILE A 111 -15.42 -3.22 15.63
C ILE A 111 -16.78 -3.20 14.94
N ILE A 112 -17.31 -2.00 14.74
CA ILE A 112 -18.58 -1.81 14.04
C ILE A 112 -18.31 -1.87 12.53
N VAL A 113 -18.93 -2.83 11.86
CA VAL A 113 -18.80 -3.06 10.42
C VAL A 113 -20.10 -2.72 9.69
N GLY A 114 -20.05 -2.53 8.37
CA GLY A 114 -21.21 -2.16 7.58
C GLY A 114 -21.65 -0.70 7.72
N VAL A 115 -20.81 0.15 8.32
CA VAL A 115 -20.99 1.61 8.35
C VAL A 115 -20.52 2.19 7.02
N ASN A 116 -21.13 3.29 6.58
CA ASN A 116 -20.63 4.02 5.42
C ASN A 116 -19.16 4.40 5.65
N PRO A 117 -18.27 4.15 4.67
CA PRO A 117 -16.87 4.52 4.81
C PRO A 117 -16.74 6.03 4.94
N THR A 118 -15.65 6.46 5.59
CA THR A 118 -15.34 7.88 5.67
C THR A 118 -14.79 8.36 4.34
N PHE A 119 -15.41 9.38 3.77
CA PHE A 119 -14.94 10.06 2.58
C PHE A 119 -14.30 11.39 3.00
N ASP A 120 -13.00 11.52 2.77
CA ASP A 120 -12.31 12.80 2.76
C ASP A 120 -12.05 13.15 1.29
N SER A 121 -12.14 14.43 0.92
CA SER A 121 -11.93 14.88 -0.47
C SER A 121 -10.51 14.59 -0.98
N MET A 122 -9.58 14.27 -0.07
CA MET A 122 -8.17 14.02 -0.36
C MET A 122 -7.69 12.60 -0.02
N SER A 123 -8.58 11.67 0.40
CA SER A 123 -8.15 10.31 0.74
C SER A 123 -9.06 9.21 0.19
N THR A 124 -8.46 8.07 -0.09
CA THR A 124 -9.19 6.82 -0.33
C THR A 124 -10.13 6.53 0.84
N PRO A 125 -11.34 6.00 0.58
CA PRO A 125 -12.26 5.63 1.65
C PRO A 125 -11.59 4.65 2.61
N LEU A 126 -11.60 4.94 3.91
CA LEU A 126 -11.03 4.03 4.90
C LEU A 126 -12.15 3.18 5.51
N GLY A 127 -11.89 1.88 5.56
CA GLY A 127 -12.72 0.94 6.31
C GLY A 127 -12.57 1.09 7.83
N PRO A 128 -13.31 0.27 8.60
CA PRO A 128 -13.24 0.28 10.06
C PRO A 128 -11.81 0.00 10.57
N SER A 129 -11.47 0.54 11.74
CA SER A 129 -10.18 0.25 12.38
C SER A 129 -10.31 -0.03 13.86
N GLY A 130 -9.45 -0.92 14.36
CA GLY A 130 -9.50 -1.45 15.73
C GLY A 130 -8.13 -1.63 16.36
N GLU A 131 -8.06 -1.49 17.69
CA GLU A 131 -6.90 -1.95 18.44
C GLU A 131 -6.90 -3.48 18.45
N VAL A 132 -5.75 -4.08 18.15
CA VAL A 132 -5.60 -5.53 18.02
C VAL A 132 -4.74 -6.06 19.16
N LEU A 133 -5.20 -7.13 19.80
CA LEU A 133 -4.50 -7.85 20.85
C LEU A 133 -3.57 -8.92 20.27
N ARG A 134 -3.97 -9.58 19.18
CA ARG A 134 -3.22 -10.63 18.50
C ARG A 134 -3.50 -10.61 17.01
N ALA A 135 -2.46 -10.79 16.21
CA ALA A 135 -2.54 -11.01 14.77
C ALA A 135 -1.63 -12.17 14.39
N GLU A 136 -2.14 -13.11 13.60
CA GLU A 136 -1.38 -14.27 13.15
C GLU A 136 -1.70 -14.60 11.69
N VAL A 137 -0.67 -14.88 10.90
CA VAL A 137 -0.85 -15.42 9.56
C VAL A 137 -1.24 -16.89 9.66
N VAL A 138 -2.37 -17.23 9.04
CA VAL A 138 -2.88 -18.59 8.95
C VAL A 138 -2.50 -19.15 7.58
N GLY A 139 -1.64 -20.17 7.57
CA GLY A 139 -1.25 -20.87 6.34
C GLY A 139 0.12 -20.45 5.80
N HIS A 140 0.29 -20.50 4.48
CA HIS A 140 1.58 -20.30 3.82
C HIS A 140 1.67 -18.94 3.11
N THR A 141 2.68 -18.16 3.48
CA THR A 141 3.02 -16.89 2.83
C THR A 141 3.94 -17.11 1.64
N SER A 142 3.48 -16.77 0.44
CA SER A 142 4.31 -16.75 -0.76
C SER A 142 5.13 -15.47 -0.82
N ILE A 143 6.43 -15.57 -0.51
CA ILE A 143 7.36 -14.43 -0.54
C ILE A 143 8.30 -14.58 -1.75
N PRO A 144 8.42 -13.55 -2.62
CA PRO A 144 9.40 -13.57 -3.70
C PRO A 144 10.83 -13.68 -3.14
N ARG A 145 11.65 -14.56 -3.73
CA ARG A 145 13.03 -14.81 -3.23
C ARG A 145 13.88 -13.55 -3.08
N LYS A 146 13.73 -12.58 -3.99
CA LYS A 146 14.48 -11.32 -3.90
C LYS A 146 13.99 -10.45 -2.73
N VAL A 147 12.69 -10.45 -2.44
CA VAL A 147 12.11 -9.75 -1.28
C VAL A 147 12.67 -10.34 0.02
N ASP A 148 12.63 -11.67 0.16
CA ASP A 148 13.18 -12.38 1.31
C ASP A 148 14.69 -12.10 1.49
N SER A 149 15.46 -12.18 0.40
CA SER A 149 16.89 -11.87 0.42
C SER A 149 17.20 -10.43 0.84
N VAL A 150 16.43 -9.45 0.37
CA VAL A 150 16.66 -8.03 0.68
C VAL A 150 16.23 -7.68 2.10
N ALA A 151 15.10 -8.24 2.57
CA ALA A 151 14.61 -8.04 3.93
C ALA A 151 15.61 -8.54 4.99
N ASN A 152 16.30 -9.64 4.69
CA ASN A 152 17.31 -10.24 5.56
C ASN A 152 18.73 -9.66 5.41
N GLU A 153 18.94 -8.65 4.55
CA GLU A 153 20.26 -8.02 4.36
C GLU A 153 20.44 -6.79 5.26
N ASN A 154 21.41 -6.87 6.18
CA ASN A 154 21.60 -5.87 7.24
C ASN A 154 22.45 -4.66 6.82
N ASP A 155 23.26 -4.75 5.75
CA ASP A 155 24.15 -3.64 5.33
C ASP A 155 23.72 -2.99 3.99
N LEU A 156 22.48 -3.18 3.56
CA LEU A 156 21.98 -2.59 2.32
C LEU A 156 21.30 -1.24 2.55
N LEU A 157 21.70 -0.21 1.80
CA LEU A 157 21.00 1.07 1.81
C LEU A 157 19.60 0.89 1.22
N ALA A 158 18.61 1.61 1.75
CA ALA A 158 17.24 1.51 1.25
C ALA A 158 17.15 1.84 -0.25
N ALA A 159 17.95 2.80 -0.76
CA ALA A 159 17.98 3.15 -2.18
C ALA A 159 18.53 2.06 -3.10
N ASP A 160 19.49 1.28 -2.59
CA ASP A 160 20.07 0.16 -3.33
C ASP A 160 19.14 -1.04 -3.28
N ALA A 161 18.56 -1.33 -2.12
CA ALA A 161 17.51 -2.33 -1.93
C ALA A 161 16.33 -2.13 -2.89
N MET A 162 15.81 -0.89 -2.98
CA MET A 162 14.75 -0.56 -3.94
C MET A 162 15.18 -0.80 -5.39
N GLY A 163 16.42 -0.44 -5.74
CA GLY A 163 16.98 -0.69 -7.05
C GLY A 163 17.02 -2.17 -7.41
N GLU A 164 17.53 -3.01 -6.50
CA GLU A 164 17.56 -4.47 -6.70
C GLU A 164 16.17 -5.09 -6.81
N LEU A 165 15.21 -4.60 -6.02
CA LEU A 165 13.82 -5.04 -6.07
C LEU A 165 13.19 -4.69 -7.42
N THR A 166 13.37 -3.46 -7.91
CA THR A 166 12.89 -3.04 -9.23
C THR A 166 13.53 -3.85 -10.36
N GLU A 167 14.84 -4.12 -10.30
CA GLU A 167 15.55 -4.94 -11.28
C GLU A 167 15.06 -6.40 -11.30
N ALA A 168 14.55 -6.88 -10.16
CA ALA A 168 13.88 -8.18 -10.02
C ALA A 168 12.38 -8.14 -10.32
N SER A 169 11.87 -7.06 -10.94
CA SER A 169 10.46 -6.88 -11.30
C SER A 169 9.49 -6.86 -10.11
N ILE A 170 9.94 -6.44 -8.93
CA ILE A 170 9.07 -6.18 -7.79
C ILE A 170 8.40 -4.82 -7.98
N GLY A 171 7.07 -4.79 -7.89
CA GLY A 171 6.27 -3.59 -8.13
C GLY A 171 6.45 -2.50 -7.05
N GLU A 172 6.24 -1.24 -7.44
CA GLU A 172 6.43 -0.07 -6.57
C GLU A 172 5.56 -0.11 -5.31
N ALA A 173 4.33 -0.62 -5.43
CA ALA A 173 3.44 -0.81 -4.28
C ALA A 173 4.02 -1.80 -3.26
N GLN A 174 4.69 -2.87 -3.71
CA GLN A 174 5.38 -3.81 -2.83
C GLN A 174 6.63 -3.17 -2.20
N ILE A 175 7.41 -2.44 -2.97
CA ILE A 175 8.59 -1.74 -2.46
C ILE A 175 8.18 -0.72 -1.38
N SER A 176 7.11 0.04 -1.61
CA SER A 176 6.60 1.04 -0.67
C SER A 176 6.11 0.43 0.65
N ARG A 177 5.44 -0.73 0.62
CA ARG A 177 5.05 -1.44 1.85
C ARG A 177 6.25 -2.05 2.58
N LEU A 178 7.26 -2.55 1.88
CA LEU A 178 8.50 -3.01 2.49
C LEU A 178 9.24 -1.86 3.21
N LEU A 179 9.29 -0.67 2.61
CA LEU A 179 9.83 0.51 3.28
C LEU A 179 8.99 0.90 4.50
N SER A 180 7.66 0.94 4.36
CA SER A 180 6.74 1.37 5.42
C SER A 180 6.76 0.45 6.65
N SER A 181 6.91 -0.86 6.43
CA SER A 181 7.11 -1.88 7.47
C SER A 181 8.54 -1.93 8.04
N GLY A 182 9.43 -1.07 7.53
CA GLY A 182 10.81 -0.96 7.96
C GLY A 182 11.67 -2.19 7.67
N LEU A 183 11.40 -2.87 6.57
CA LEU A 183 12.20 -3.99 6.08
C LEU A 183 13.36 -3.54 5.18
N LEU A 184 13.38 -2.28 4.75
CA LEU A 184 14.41 -1.75 3.86
C LEU A 184 15.36 -0.78 4.58
N GLY A 185 16.65 -0.92 4.28
CA GLY A 185 17.72 -0.08 4.82
C GLY A 185 18.64 -0.83 5.77
N ARG A 186 19.70 -0.14 6.20
CA ARG A 186 20.69 -0.72 7.11
C ARG A 186 20.11 -1.00 8.49
N GLU A 187 20.60 -2.05 9.11
CA GLU A 187 20.34 -2.36 10.51
C GLU A 187 20.59 -1.13 11.40
N GLY A 188 19.71 -0.90 12.37
CA GLY A 188 19.72 0.29 13.23
C GLY A 188 19.22 1.59 12.57
N SER A 189 19.08 1.64 11.23
CA SER A 189 18.48 2.77 10.51
C SER A 189 17.08 2.49 9.97
N ARG A 190 16.67 1.21 9.92
CA ARG A 190 15.30 0.76 9.61
C ARG A 190 14.31 1.38 10.60
N LYS A 191 13.17 1.82 10.07
CA LYS A 191 12.08 2.45 10.83
C LYS A 191 10.75 2.13 10.20
N LEU A 192 9.70 2.09 11.00
CA LEU A 192 8.34 2.20 10.48
C LEU A 192 8.18 3.59 9.85
N VAL A 193 7.75 3.62 8.60
CA VAL A 193 7.51 4.84 7.86
C VAL A 193 6.01 4.94 7.62
N PRO A 194 5.34 6.04 8.03
CA PRO A 194 3.94 6.25 7.72
C PRO A 194 3.66 5.99 6.24
N THR A 195 2.61 5.22 5.91
CA THR A 195 2.39 4.69 4.56
C THR A 195 2.44 5.79 3.49
N ARG A 196 1.86 6.97 3.78
CA ARG A 196 1.90 8.12 2.85
C ARG A 196 3.32 8.61 2.58
N TRP A 197 4.17 8.66 3.61
CA TRP A 197 5.56 9.05 3.46
C TRP A 197 6.37 7.95 2.78
N GLY A 198 6.03 6.68 3.04
CA GLY A 198 6.65 5.53 2.38
C GLY A 198 6.44 5.53 0.86
N ILE A 199 5.22 5.85 0.41
CA ILE A 199 4.90 6.04 -1.01
C ILE A 199 5.75 7.16 -1.59
N THR A 200 5.69 8.37 -1.01
CA THR A 200 6.48 9.51 -1.53
C THR A 200 7.99 9.26 -1.52
N ALA A 201 8.52 8.60 -0.48
CA ALA A 201 9.95 8.29 -0.40
C ALA A 201 10.37 7.26 -1.46
N THR A 202 9.53 6.25 -1.71
CA THR A 202 9.75 5.26 -2.76
C THR A 202 9.77 5.93 -4.13
N ASP A 203 8.77 6.76 -4.42
CA ASP A 203 8.66 7.51 -5.68
C ASP A 203 9.87 8.43 -5.90
N ASP A 204 10.29 9.17 -4.87
CA ASP A 204 11.46 10.05 -4.94
C ASP A 204 12.76 9.28 -5.21
N MET A 205 12.96 8.15 -4.54
CA MET A 205 14.18 7.34 -4.67
C MET A 205 14.24 6.63 -6.02
N LEU A 206 13.15 6.01 -6.47
CA LEU A 206 13.06 5.39 -7.79
C LEU A 206 13.11 6.43 -8.91
N GLY A 207 12.43 7.56 -8.72
CA GLY A 207 12.42 8.69 -9.66
C GLY A 207 13.81 9.26 -9.89
N LYS A 208 14.62 9.45 -8.83
CA LYS A 208 16.02 9.89 -8.96
C LYS A 208 16.88 8.90 -9.73
N ARG A 209 16.69 7.59 -9.52
CA ARG A 209 17.41 6.55 -10.30
C ARG A 209 16.99 6.55 -11.77
N LEU A 210 15.71 6.75 -12.05
CA LEU A 210 15.19 6.88 -13.42
C LEU A 210 15.74 8.14 -14.09
N TRP A 211 15.78 9.26 -13.36
CA TRP A 211 16.29 10.53 -13.84
C TRP A 211 17.72 10.43 -14.37
N ASP A 212 18.58 9.69 -13.67
CA ASP A 212 19.97 9.49 -14.11
C ASP A 212 20.06 8.84 -15.48
N ARG A 213 19.16 7.91 -15.82
CA ARG A 213 19.07 7.26 -17.14
C ARG A 213 18.41 8.13 -18.18
N VAL A 214 17.35 8.85 -17.80
CA VAL A 214 16.52 9.62 -18.72
C VAL A 214 17.29 10.77 -19.37
N ARG A 215 18.25 11.39 -18.66
CA ARG A 215 19.07 12.49 -19.19
C ARG A 215 19.89 12.13 -20.43
N ASP A 216 20.22 10.86 -20.60
CA ASP A 216 21.06 10.39 -21.70
C ASP A 216 20.26 10.00 -22.95
N HIS A 217 18.92 10.02 -22.87
CA HIS A 217 18.06 9.74 -24.01
C HIS A 217 17.88 10.97 -24.92
N PRO A 218 17.74 10.77 -26.24
CA PRO A 218 17.46 11.86 -27.17
C PRO A 218 16.09 12.48 -26.86
N SER A 219 15.98 13.80 -27.09
CA SER A 219 14.70 14.51 -27.07
C SER A 219 13.73 13.92 -28.11
N LEU A 220 12.43 14.09 -27.84
CA LEU A 220 11.37 13.86 -28.82
C LEU A 220 11.56 14.71 -30.08
N ASP A 221 11.11 14.19 -31.23
CA ASP A 221 11.16 14.84 -32.54
C ASP A 221 9.97 15.77 -32.80
N LYS A 222 8.87 15.58 -32.04
CA LYS A 222 7.61 16.31 -32.20
C LYS A 222 6.81 16.33 -30.90
N VAL A 223 5.78 17.17 -30.90
CA VAL A 223 4.78 17.19 -29.82
C VAL A 223 3.92 15.93 -29.92
N LEU A 224 3.79 15.22 -28.80
CA LEU A 224 2.91 14.06 -28.66
C LEU A 224 1.77 14.44 -27.73
N VAL A 225 0.53 14.16 -28.15
CA VAL A 225 -0.67 14.41 -27.37
C VAL A 225 -1.37 13.08 -27.17
N TYR A 226 -1.64 12.75 -25.91
CA TYR A 226 -2.37 11.56 -25.49
C TYR A 226 -3.62 11.99 -24.74
N GLU A 227 -4.68 11.21 -24.90
CA GLU A 227 -5.94 11.39 -24.19
C GLU A 227 -6.29 10.06 -23.51
N ALA A 228 -6.79 10.15 -22.28
CA ALA A 228 -7.34 9.02 -21.55
C ALA A 228 -8.57 9.47 -20.76
N THR A 229 -9.59 8.63 -20.72
CA THR A 229 -10.77 8.84 -19.87
C THR A 229 -10.83 7.74 -18.83
N TYR A 230 -10.91 8.10 -17.56
CA TYR A 230 -10.97 7.16 -16.45
C TYR A 230 -11.77 7.74 -15.28
N LEU A 231 -12.72 6.97 -14.75
CA LEU A 231 -13.61 7.37 -13.64
C LEU A 231 -14.22 8.77 -13.81
N ASP A 232 -14.77 9.04 -14.99
CA ASP A 232 -15.36 10.32 -15.41
C ASP A 232 -14.39 11.52 -15.47
N ASN A 233 -13.10 11.28 -15.25
CA ASN A 233 -12.03 12.26 -15.50
C ASN A 233 -11.46 12.07 -16.91
N VAL A 234 -11.19 13.18 -17.58
CA VAL A 234 -10.50 13.21 -18.88
C VAL A 234 -9.11 13.79 -18.68
N PHE A 235 -8.11 13.01 -19.02
CA PHE A 235 -6.70 13.35 -18.93
C PHE A 235 -6.14 13.65 -20.32
N HIS A 236 -5.47 14.79 -20.46
CA HIS A 236 -4.62 15.07 -21.61
C HIS A 236 -3.16 15.11 -21.16
N ILE A 237 -2.31 14.32 -21.80
CA ILE A 237 -0.87 14.29 -21.57
C ILE A 237 -0.18 14.83 -22.80
N ILE A 238 0.54 15.93 -22.66
CA ILE A 238 1.28 16.58 -23.74
C ILE A 238 2.77 16.47 -23.44
N LEU A 239 3.50 15.82 -24.34
CA LEU A 239 4.96 15.73 -24.32
C LEU A 239 5.52 16.62 -25.42
N THR A 240 6.51 17.45 -25.09
CA THR A 240 7.13 18.39 -26.02
C THR A 240 8.63 18.08 -26.23
N PRO A 241 9.18 18.38 -27.42
CA PRO A 241 10.62 18.36 -27.61
C PRO A 241 11.35 19.36 -26.70
N GLY A 242 12.57 19.01 -26.30
CA GLY A 242 13.46 19.89 -25.55
C GLY A 242 13.74 19.38 -24.14
N LEU A 243 13.57 20.26 -23.16
CA LEU A 243 13.78 19.92 -21.75
C LEU A 243 12.80 18.85 -21.31
N TRP A 244 13.23 17.98 -20.39
CA TRP A 244 12.32 17.03 -19.76
C TRP A 244 11.21 17.81 -19.06
N ALA A 245 10.00 17.71 -19.60
CA ALA A 245 8.78 18.24 -19.03
C ALA A 245 7.59 17.55 -19.71
N PHE A 246 6.46 17.49 -19.00
CA PHE A 246 5.17 17.14 -19.58
C PHE A 246 4.10 18.06 -19.02
N HIS A 247 3.02 18.24 -19.78
CA HIS A 247 1.81 18.86 -19.28
C HIS A 247 0.76 17.77 -19.07
N MET A 248 0.17 17.74 -17.89
CA MET A 248 -1.00 16.94 -17.58
C MET A 248 -2.16 17.88 -17.28
N LEU A 249 -3.23 17.74 -18.05
CA LEU A 249 -4.48 18.45 -17.83
C LEU A 249 -5.53 17.43 -17.42
N GLU A 250 -6.21 17.68 -16.30
CA GLU A 250 -7.29 16.84 -15.80
C GLU A 250 -8.59 17.66 -15.81
N ALA A 251 -9.61 17.13 -16.47
CA ALA A 251 -10.95 17.70 -16.49
C ALA A 251 -11.93 16.74 -15.79
N TRP A 252 -12.74 17.30 -14.89
CA TRP A 252 -13.72 16.58 -14.07
C TRP A 252 -15.13 16.95 -14.58
N THR A 253 -16.04 16.00 -14.73
CA THR A 253 -17.45 16.30 -15.05
C THR A 253 -18.24 16.58 -13.75
N ARG A 254 -19.14 17.56 -13.57
CA ARG A 254 -19.71 18.69 -14.34
C ARG A 254 -19.48 20.01 -13.57
N GLY A 255 -19.17 21.10 -14.28
CA GLY A 255 -19.33 22.48 -13.78
C GLY A 255 -18.06 23.29 -13.49
N SER A 256 -16.95 23.00 -14.18
CA SER A 256 -15.75 23.87 -14.19
C SER A 256 -15.76 24.86 -15.34
#